data_AF-X1IBP6-F1
#
_entry.id   AF-X1IBP6-F1
#
_cell.length_a   1.000
_cell.length_b   1.000
_cell.length_c   1.000
_cell.angle_alpha   90.00
_cell.angle_beta   90.00
_cell.angle_gamma   90.00
#
_symmetry.space_group_name_H-M   'P 1'
#
loop_
_entity.id
_entity.type
_entity.pdbx_description
1 polymer ?
#
loop_
_entity_poly.entity_id
_entity_poly.type
_entity_poly.pdbx_seq_one_letter_code
_entity_poly.pdbx_strand_id
1 'polypeptide(L)'
;MYLDDEEKRMLAGEEGKGAQKAMEILKAKGEAEDAKRMVKIVYAHLMPPDTMFFPYGRQGRWARDLTGELTEGITRLKVPATMEPKFVDLAIAKDIEFTDELVKEMHSIMLPATNFLNYNFFH
;
A
#
# COMPACT_ATOMS: atom_id res chain seq x y z
N MET A 1 -17.20 -13.95 -12.58
CA MET A 1 -15.79 -13.89 -13.04
C MET A 1 -15.12 -15.25 -12.90
N TYR A 2 -14.39 -15.71 -13.90
CA TYR A 2 -13.57 -16.92 -13.85
C TYR A 2 -12.20 -16.59 -13.26
N LEU A 3 -11.71 -17.45 -12.35
CA LEU A 3 -10.39 -17.32 -11.75
C LEU A 3 -9.44 -18.39 -12.28
N ASP A 4 -8.19 -18.02 -12.53
CA ASP A 4 -7.10 -18.96 -12.77
C ASP A 4 -6.56 -19.56 -11.46
N ASP A 5 -5.56 -20.43 -11.55
CA ASP A 5 -5.04 -21.14 -10.37
C ASP A 5 -4.21 -20.24 -9.44
N GLU A 6 -3.58 -19.19 -9.94
CA GLU A 6 -2.89 -18.19 -9.10
C GLU A 6 -3.91 -17.35 -8.34
N GLU A 7 -4.93 -16.85 -9.02
CA GLU A 7 -6.00 -16.05 -8.46
C GLU A 7 -6.80 -16.83 -7.39
N LYS A 8 -6.99 -18.14 -7.58
CA LYS A 8 -7.60 -19.03 -6.56
C LYS A 8 -6.72 -19.14 -5.31
N ARG A 9 -5.41 -19.33 -5.45
CA ARG A 9 -4.47 -19.39 -4.30
C ARG A 9 -4.45 -18.07 -3.54
N MET A 10 -4.45 -16.95 -4.26
CA MET A 10 -4.55 -15.62 -3.64
C MET A 10 -5.84 -15.47 -2.84
N LEU A 11 -6.99 -15.87 -3.40
CA LEU A 11 -8.28 -15.84 -2.69
C LEU A 11 -8.33 -16.80 -1.49
N ALA A 12 -7.61 -17.93 -1.55
CA ALA A 12 -7.47 -18.87 -0.44
C ALA A 12 -6.56 -18.34 0.69
N GLY A 13 -5.85 -17.24 0.48
CA GLY A 13 -4.96 -16.62 1.46
C GLY A 13 -3.54 -17.16 1.48
N GLU A 14 -3.16 -17.98 0.50
CA GLU A 14 -1.81 -18.57 0.41
C GLU A 14 -0.71 -17.53 0.18
N GLU A 15 -1.09 -16.32 -0.27
CA GLU A 15 -0.17 -15.21 -0.54
C GLU A 15 -0.28 -14.07 0.48
N GLY A 16 -0.91 -14.33 1.63
CA GLY A 16 -1.06 -13.38 2.72
C GLY A 16 -2.40 -12.62 2.69
N LYS A 17 -2.69 -11.99 3.83
CA LYS A 17 -4.00 -11.37 4.10
C LYS A 17 -4.32 -10.20 3.15
N GLY A 18 -3.33 -9.40 2.78
CA GLY A 18 -3.51 -8.31 1.82
C GLY A 18 -3.94 -8.79 0.44
N ALA A 19 -3.25 -9.81 -0.09
CA ALA A 19 -3.58 -10.42 -1.38
C ALA A 19 -4.98 -11.04 -1.35
N GLN A 20 -5.32 -11.76 -0.27
CA GLN A 20 -6.65 -12.31 -0.07
C GLN A 20 -7.72 -11.23 -0.08
N LYS A 21 -7.53 -10.17 0.71
CA LYS A 21 -8.53 -9.10 0.81
C LYS A 21 -8.73 -8.36 -0.50
N ALA A 22 -7.65 -8.10 -1.23
CA ALA A 22 -7.72 -7.51 -2.56
C ALA A 22 -8.50 -8.41 -3.53
N MET A 23 -8.25 -9.72 -3.52
CA MET A 23 -8.96 -10.68 -4.36
C MET A 23 -10.44 -10.82 -4.04
N GLU A 24 -10.84 -10.76 -2.77
CA GLU A 24 -12.26 -10.72 -2.39
C GLU A 24 -12.99 -9.54 -3.04
N ILE A 25 -12.38 -8.35 -2.97
CA ILE A 25 -12.94 -7.11 -3.53
C ILE A 25 -13.01 -7.20 -5.06
N LEU A 26 -11.91 -7.60 -5.71
CA LEU A 26 -11.84 -7.71 -7.17
C LEU A 26 -12.83 -8.74 -7.71
N LYS A 27 -12.98 -9.88 -7.04
CA LYS A 27 -13.98 -10.91 -7.40
C LYS A 27 -15.40 -10.38 -7.28
N ALA A 28 -15.74 -9.76 -6.14
CA ALA A 28 -17.07 -9.20 -5.94
C ALA A 28 -17.41 -8.12 -6.98
N LYS A 29 -16.44 -7.24 -7.29
CA LYS A 29 -16.60 -6.21 -8.32
C LYS A 29 -16.78 -6.82 -9.71
N GLY A 30 -15.95 -7.80 -10.07
CA GLY A 30 -16.04 -8.48 -11.35
C GLY A 30 -17.35 -9.28 -11.52
N GLU A 31 -17.86 -9.88 -10.45
CA GLU A 31 -19.18 -10.53 -10.45
C GLU A 31 -20.32 -9.52 -10.63
N ALA A 32 -20.25 -8.37 -9.96
CA ALA A 32 -21.24 -7.31 -10.11
C ALA A 32 -21.28 -6.68 -11.51
N GLU A 33 -20.18 -6.78 -12.27
CA GLU A 33 -20.05 -6.23 -13.63
C GLU A 33 -20.12 -7.30 -14.74
N ASP A 34 -20.48 -8.54 -14.41
CA ASP A 34 -20.44 -9.69 -15.34
C ASP A 34 -19.08 -9.86 -16.05
N ALA A 35 -18.00 -9.42 -15.39
CA ALA A 35 -16.65 -9.51 -15.92
C ALA A 35 -16.24 -10.99 -16.03
N LYS A 36 -15.69 -11.36 -17.18
CA LYS A 36 -15.26 -12.75 -17.44
C LYS A 36 -13.95 -13.11 -16.73
N ARG A 37 -12.99 -12.18 -16.68
CA ARG A 37 -11.64 -12.41 -16.15
C ARG A 37 -11.01 -11.08 -15.72
N MET A 38 -9.98 -11.15 -14.87
CA MET A 38 -9.16 -9.98 -14.56
C MET A 38 -8.20 -9.65 -15.71
N VAL A 39 -7.73 -8.39 -15.74
CA VAL A 39 -6.64 -7.96 -16.61
C VAL A 39 -5.33 -8.13 -15.86
N LYS A 40 -4.35 -8.77 -16.49
CA LYS A 40 -3.01 -8.90 -15.92
C LYS A 40 -2.35 -7.54 -15.82
N ILE A 41 -2.05 -7.12 -14.60
CA ILE A 41 -1.24 -5.94 -14.33
C ILE A 41 0.24 -6.34 -14.48
N VAL A 42 1.00 -5.52 -15.19
CA VAL A 42 2.46 -5.70 -15.39
C VAL A 42 3.28 -4.60 -14.71
N TYR A 43 2.62 -3.54 -14.26
CA TYR A 43 3.21 -2.38 -13.61
C TYR A 43 2.14 -1.63 -12.82
N ALA A 44 2.48 -1.05 -11.66
CA ALA A 44 1.57 -0.21 -10.88
C ALA A 44 2.25 1.06 -10.35
N HIS A 45 1.52 2.17 -10.33
CA HIS A 45 1.88 3.34 -9.54
C HIS A 45 1.00 3.36 -8.29
N LEU A 46 1.62 3.38 -7.11
CA LEU A 46 0.94 3.22 -5.83
C LEU A 46 0.78 4.56 -5.11
N MET A 47 -0.34 4.71 -4.42
CA MET A 47 -0.60 5.79 -3.47
C MET A 47 -0.89 5.17 -2.10
N PRO A 48 0.15 4.77 -1.33
CA PRO A 48 -0.04 4.16 -0.02
C PRO A 48 -0.65 5.16 0.97
N PRO A 49 -1.73 4.81 1.70
CA PRO A 49 -2.40 5.74 2.61
C PRO A 49 -1.48 6.37 3.65
N ASP A 50 -0.52 5.60 4.16
CA ASP A 50 0.45 5.97 5.19
C ASP A 50 1.58 6.88 4.71
N THR A 51 1.69 7.11 3.40
CA THR A 51 2.67 8.04 2.79
C THR A 51 2.03 9.23 2.09
N MET A 52 0.71 9.19 1.89
CA MET A 52 -0.04 10.16 1.07
C MET A 52 -0.99 11.05 1.89
N PHE A 53 -1.73 10.49 2.84
CA PHE A 53 -2.71 11.25 3.61
C PHE A 53 -2.09 11.73 4.91
N PHE A 54 -2.10 13.06 5.13
CA PHE A 54 -1.74 13.75 6.39
C PHE A 54 -1.16 12.80 7.44
N PRO A 55 0.14 12.45 7.33
CA PRO A 55 0.71 11.25 7.94
C PRO A 55 1.01 11.45 9.42
N TYR A 56 0.02 11.94 10.15
CA TYR A 56 0.06 12.30 11.56
C TYR A 56 -1.33 12.25 12.17
N GLY A 57 -1.39 12.36 13.49
CA GLY A 57 -2.65 12.32 14.22
C GLY A 57 -3.38 10.99 14.05
N ARG A 58 -4.70 11.02 14.26
CA ARG A 58 -5.51 9.80 14.24
C ARG A 58 -5.54 9.14 12.85
N GLN A 59 -5.63 9.95 11.79
CA GLN A 59 -5.74 9.44 10.42
C GLN A 59 -4.43 8.80 9.96
N GLY A 60 -3.29 9.43 10.20
CA GLY A 60 -1.99 8.85 9.86
C GLY A 60 -1.70 7.54 10.59
N ARG A 61 -2.03 7.47 11.89
CA ARG A 61 -1.89 6.21 12.65
C ARG A 61 -2.79 5.09 12.12
N TRP A 62 -4.06 5.39 11.85
CA TRP A 62 -4.96 4.42 11.24
C TRP A 62 -4.48 3.96 9.86
N ALA A 63 -4.00 4.88 9.02
CA ALA A 63 -3.47 4.56 7.70
C ALA A 63 -2.24 3.64 7.78
N ARG A 64 -1.35 3.90 8.74
CA ARG A 64 -0.21 3.02 9.05
C ARG A 64 -0.66 1.63 9.47
N ASP A 65 -1.61 1.54 10.40
CA ASP A 65 -2.08 0.26 10.92
C ASP A 65 -2.73 -0.58 9.82
N LEU A 66 -3.59 0.05 9.01
CA LEU A 66 -4.22 -0.60 7.84
C LEU A 66 -3.17 -1.08 6.84
N THR A 67 -2.22 -0.22 6.47
CA THR A 67 -1.19 -0.58 5.49
C THR A 67 -0.29 -1.69 6.04
N GLY A 68 0.09 -1.60 7.32
CA GLY A 68 0.88 -2.62 8.02
C GLY A 68 0.19 -3.97 8.07
N GLU A 69 -1.10 -4.02 8.40
CA GLU A 69 -1.86 -5.28 8.44
C GLU A 69 -1.96 -5.93 7.06
N LEU A 70 -2.20 -5.15 6.01
CA LEU A 70 -2.33 -5.66 4.64
C LEU A 70 -0.98 -6.09 4.05
N THR A 71 0.12 -5.50 4.52
CA THR A 71 1.48 -5.78 4.03
C THR A 71 2.28 -6.73 4.93
N GLU A 72 1.67 -7.22 6.01
CA GLU A 72 2.35 -8.10 6.96
C GLU A 72 2.88 -9.38 6.27
N GLY A 73 4.17 -9.65 6.45
CA GLY A 73 4.85 -10.80 5.84
C GLY A 73 5.13 -10.67 4.34
N ILE A 74 4.68 -9.60 3.69
CA ILE A 74 5.06 -9.31 2.31
C ILE A 74 6.50 -8.83 2.30
N THR A 75 7.35 -9.50 1.52
CA THR A 75 8.77 -9.12 1.35
C THR A 75 9.03 -8.45 0.00
N ARG A 76 8.16 -8.68 -0.99
CA ARG A 76 8.26 -8.11 -2.32
C ARG A 76 6.92 -7.85 -3.00
N LEU A 77 6.91 -6.90 -3.92
CA LEU A 77 5.79 -6.69 -4.83
C LEU A 77 5.87 -7.66 -6.02
N LYS A 78 4.71 -8.04 -6.57
CA LYS A 78 4.62 -8.97 -7.72
C LYS A 78 4.98 -8.34 -9.06
N VAL A 79 4.81 -7.03 -9.18
CA VAL A 79 5.11 -6.27 -10.39
C VAL A 79 6.04 -5.12 -10.03
N PRO A 80 6.88 -4.66 -10.98
CA PRO A 80 7.55 -3.39 -10.83
C PRO A 80 6.50 -2.32 -10.53
N ALA A 81 6.81 -1.48 -9.57
CA ALA A 81 5.91 -0.42 -9.21
C ALA A 81 6.70 0.84 -8.87
N THR A 82 5.98 1.95 -8.80
CA THR A 82 6.47 3.23 -8.32
C THR A 82 5.50 3.75 -7.28
N MET A 83 5.88 4.79 -6.56
CA MET A 83 4.99 5.50 -5.65
C MET A 83 5.11 7.00 -5.85
N GLU A 84 4.06 7.72 -5.47
CA GLU A 84 4.12 9.18 -5.40
C GLU A 84 5.26 9.66 -4.47
N PRO A 85 5.83 10.85 -4.73
CA PRO A 85 6.79 11.47 -3.82
C PRO A 85 6.14 11.68 -2.44
N LYS A 86 6.98 11.66 -1.40
CA LYS A 86 6.55 11.94 -0.03
C LYS A 86 5.84 13.29 0.02
N PHE A 87 4.70 13.33 0.72
CA PHE A 87 3.88 14.54 0.89
C PHE A 87 4.69 15.75 1.39
N VAL A 88 5.72 15.50 2.19
CA VAL A 88 6.67 16.52 2.63
C VAL A 88 8.09 15.96 2.64
N ASP A 89 9.06 16.75 2.18
CA ASP A 89 10.44 16.52 2.54
C ASP A 89 10.63 16.95 4.01
N LEU A 90 10.80 15.98 4.89
CA LEU A 90 10.97 16.24 6.32
C LEU A 90 12.23 17.08 6.62
N ALA A 91 13.17 17.22 5.67
CA ALA A 91 14.32 18.12 5.80
C ALA A 91 13.93 19.60 5.80
N ILE A 92 12.80 19.98 5.18
CA ILE A 92 12.29 21.37 5.13
C ILE A 92 11.01 21.56 5.96
N ALA A 93 10.58 20.55 6.72
CA ALA A 93 9.31 20.57 7.45
C ALA A 93 9.20 21.75 8.45
N LYS A 94 10.32 22.18 9.03
CA LYS A 94 10.37 23.37 9.90
C LYS A 94 10.14 24.66 9.14
N ASP A 95 10.58 24.74 7.89
CA ASP A 95 10.46 25.92 7.04
C ASP A 95 9.02 26.13 6.55
N ILE A 96 8.17 25.09 6.64
CA ILE A 96 6.73 25.14 6.34
C ILE A 96 5.84 25.02 7.58
N GLU A 97 6.37 25.42 8.75
CA GLU A 97 5.64 25.56 10.01
C GLU A 97 5.17 24.25 10.68
N PHE A 98 5.73 23.08 10.33
CA PHE A 98 5.52 21.88 11.14
C PHE A 98 6.36 21.90 12.41
N THR A 99 5.74 21.55 13.54
CA THR A 99 6.44 21.46 14.83
C THR A 99 7.35 20.23 14.88
N ASP A 100 8.37 20.26 15.75
CA ASP A 100 9.29 19.13 15.95
C ASP A 100 8.55 17.85 16.36
N GLU A 101 7.50 17.98 17.18
CA GLU A 101 6.67 16.86 17.61
C GLU A 101 5.90 16.24 16.43
N LEU A 102 5.38 17.09 15.55
CA LEU A 102 4.65 16.67 14.37
C LEU A 102 5.57 15.94 13.40
N VAL A 103 6.76 16.50 13.14
CA VAL A 103 7.79 15.87 12.29
C VAL A 103 8.20 14.51 12.86
N LYS A 104 8.39 14.39 14.17
CA LYS A 104 8.72 13.13 14.83
C LYS A 104 7.61 12.08 14.68
N GLU A 105 6.35 12.48 14.83
CA GLU A 105 5.22 11.58 14.62
C GLU A 105 5.16 11.11 13.16
N MET A 106 5.27 12.03 12.21
CA MET A 106 5.26 11.74 10.77
C MET A 106 6.37 10.75 10.38
N HIS A 107 7.57 10.91 10.94
CA HIS A 107 8.65 9.94 10.77
C HIS A 107 8.27 8.55 11.25
N SER A 108 7.64 8.44 12.43
CA SER A 108 7.25 7.14 12.98
C SER A 108 6.23 6.41 12.11
N ILE A 109 5.39 7.16 11.39
CA ILE A 109 4.35 6.64 10.50
C ILE A 109 4.92 6.27 9.13
N MET A 110 5.63 7.20 8.47
CA MET A 110 6.05 7.03 7.07
C MET A 110 7.31 6.18 6.88
N LEU A 111 8.22 6.16 7.87
CA LEU A 111 9.53 5.54 7.67
C LEU A 111 9.47 4.03 7.39
N PRO A 112 8.66 3.22 8.10
CA PRO A 112 8.55 1.79 7.79
C PRO A 112 8.10 1.53 6.34
N ALA A 113 7.06 2.24 5.88
CA ALA A 113 6.53 2.12 4.53
C ALA A 113 7.56 2.56 3.48
N THR A 114 8.21 3.70 3.72
CA THR A 114 9.29 4.21 2.84
C THR A 114 10.40 3.18 2.70
N ASN A 115 10.84 2.56 3.79
CA ASN A 115 11.90 1.56 3.75
C ASN A 115 11.47 0.35 2.93
N PHE A 116 10.31 -0.23 3.23
CA PHE A 116 9.76 -1.37 2.49
C PHE A 116 9.66 -1.09 0.98
N LEU A 117 9.17 0.08 0.61
CA LEU A 117 8.94 0.46 -0.78
C LEU A 117 10.24 0.78 -1.53
N ASN A 118 11.19 1.49 -0.89
CA ASN A 118 12.49 1.76 -1.51
C ASN A 118 13.28 0.48 -1.82
N TYR A 119 13.21 -0.54 -0.96
CA TYR A 119 13.84 -1.84 -1.24
C TYR A 119 13.21 -2.58 -2.42
N ASN A 120 11.95 -2.26 -2.77
CA ASN A 120 11.17 -2.99 -3.77
C ASN A 120 11.00 -2.27 -5.11
N PHE A 121 11.44 -1.01 -5.24
CA PHE A 121 11.27 -0.20 -6.45
C PHE A 121 12.56 0.07 -7.24
N PHE A 122 13.73 -0.06 -6.63
CA PHE A 122 15.01 0.36 -7.22
C PHE A 122 15.99 -0.80 -7.51
N HIS A 123 15.51 -2.03 -7.56
CA HIS A 123 16.29 -3.24 -7.92
C HIS A 123 15.54 -4.08 -8.95
#